data_AF-A0A336LFH1-F1
#
_entry.id   AF-A0A336LFH1-F1
#
_cell.length_a   1.000
_cell.length_b   1.000
_cell.length_c   1.000
_cell.angle_alpha   90.00
_cell.angle_beta   90.00
_cell.angle_gamma   90.00
#
_symmetry.space_group_name_H-M   'P 1'
#
loop_
_entity.id
_entity.type
_entity.pdbx_description
1 polymer ?
#
loop_
_entity_poly.entity_id
_entity_poly.type
_entity_poly.pdbx_seq_one_letter_code
_entity_poly.pdbx_strand_id
1 'polypeptide(L)'
;MRSNVGIDVDTRAYFTSATIIIAVPTVGGLTGVILANSSIDIVLHDTYYVVAHFHYVLSIGAVFAIMAGVNLTFFPQHFLGLAGIPRRYSDYPDSYTT
;
A
#
# COMPACT_ATOMS: atom_id res chain seq x y z
N MET A 1 -18.51 16.14 29.44
CA MET A 1 -17.25 15.38 29.60
C MET A 1 -17.02 14.64 28.29
N ARG A 2 -16.12 15.11 27.42
CA ARG A 2 -15.85 14.49 26.11
C ARG A 2 -15.02 13.23 26.37
N SER A 3 -15.52 12.06 26.03
CA SER A 3 -14.84 10.79 26.28
C SER A 3 -13.61 10.69 25.38
N ASN A 4 -12.42 10.89 25.95
CA ASN A 4 -11.15 10.69 25.26
C ASN A 4 -11.00 9.26 24.73
N VAL A 5 -11.76 8.30 25.29
CA VAL A 5 -11.90 6.89 24.91
C VAL A 5 -11.97 6.66 23.39
N GLY A 6 -12.60 7.56 22.63
CA GLY A 6 -12.63 7.43 21.16
C GLY A 6 -11.25 7.60 20.51
N ILE A 7 -10.48 8.59 20.96
CA ILE A 7 -9.16 8.92 20.40
C ILE A 7 -8.12 7.84 20.72
N ASP A 8 -8.15 7.23 21.91
CA ASP A 8 -7.26 6.13 22.23
C ASP A 8 -7.59 4.85 21.45
N VAL A 9 -8.87 4.56 21.17
CA VAL A 9 -9.28 3.44 20.31
C VAL A 9 -8.86 3.67 18.86
N ASP A 10 -9.12 4.86 18.30
CA ASP A 10 -8.75 5.21 16.93
C ASP A 10 -7.22 5.15 16.75
N THR A 11 -6.47 5.73 17.69
CA THR A 11 -4.99 5.72 17.67
C THR A 11 -4.43 4.29 17.73
N ARG A 12 -5.03 3.40 18.53
CA ARG A 12 -4.63 1.99 18.59
C ARG A 12 -4.94 1.25 17.29
N ALA A 13 -6.06 1.54 16.65
CA ALA A 13 -6.41 0.97 15.35
C ALA A 13 -5.45 1.45 14.24
N TYR A 14 -5.08 2.72 14.22
CA TYR A 14 -4.08 3.26 13.30
C TYR A 14 -2.70 2.64 13.53
N PHE A 15 -2.26 2.52 14.78
CA PHE A 15 -0.96 1.93 15.09
C PHE A 15 -0.89 0.44 14.72
N THR A 16 -1.98 -0.30 14.96
CA THR A 16 -2.09 -1.73 14.63
C THR A 16 -2.14 -1.96 13.12
N SER A 17 -2.89 -1.14 12.38
CA SER A 17 -2.94 -1.26 10.91
C SER A 17 -1.61 -0.87 10.26
N ALA A 18 -0.95 0.20 10.73
CA ALA A 18 0.36 0.61 10.24
C ALA A 18 1.44 -0.47 10.48
N THR A 19 1.43 -1.11 11.65
CA THR A 19 2.37 -2.20 11.94
C THR A 19 2.14 -3.40 11.03
N ILE A 20 0.89 -3.78 10.72
CA ILE A 20 0.61 -4.89 9.80
C ILE A 20 1.06 -4.57 8.36
N ILE A 21 0.78 -3.36 7.88
CA ILE A 21 1.15 -2.91 6.52
C ILE A 21 2.67 -2.95 6.33
N ILE A 22 3.45 -2.59 7.36
CA ILE A 22 4.91 -2.60 7.31
C ILE A 22 5.45 -4.01 7.57
N ALA A 23 4.91 -4.74 8.55
CA ALA A 23 5.47 -6.02 8.98
C ALA A 23 5.37 -7.10 7.89
N VAL A 24 4.26 -7.17 7.16
CA VAL A 24 4.02 -8.28 6.21
C VAL A 24 5.02 -8.28 5.03
N PRO A 25 5.26 -7.16 4.32
CA PRO A 25 6.32 -7.08 3.30
C PRO A 25 7.72 -7.27 3.89
N THR A 26 7.95 -6.82 5.13
CA THR A 26 9.24 -6.96 5.82
C THR A 26 9.58 -8.42 6.11
N VAL A 27 8.59 -9.24 6.48
CA VAL A 27 8.74 -10.71 6.60
C VAL A 27 9.08 -11.33 5.25
N GLY A 28 8.43 -10.87 4.16
CA GLY A 28 8.81 -11.22 2.80
C GLY A 28 10.27 -10.91 2.49
N GLY A 29 10.74 -9.70 2.83
CA GLY A 29 12.14 -9.32 2.67
C GLY A 29 13.11 -10.21 3.46
N LEU A 30 12.77 -10.56 4.70
CA LEU A 30 13.59 -11.46 5.53
C LEU A 30 13.74 -12.86 4.92
N THR A 31 12.66 -13.43 4.35
CA THR A 31 12.76 -14.71 3.63
C THR A 31 13.64 -14.63 2.37
N GLY A 32 13.73 -13.44 1.75
CA GLY A 32 14.65 -13.18 0.63
C GLY A 32 16.11 -13.16 1.05
N VAL A 33 16.42 -12.66 2.25
CA VAL A 33 17.77 -12.74 2.82
C VAL A 33 18.20 -14.19 3.02
N ILE A 34 17.27 -15.07 3.39
CA ILE A 34 17.54 -16.51 3.53
C ILE A 34 17.81 -17.15 2.15
N LEU A 35 16.98 -16.84 1.15
CA LEU A 35 17.15 -17.32 -0.23
C LEU A 35 18.39 -16.74 -0.93
N ALA A 36 18.96 -15.65 -0.44
CA ALA A 36 20.23 -15.12 -0.94
C ALA A 36 21.43 -16.04 -0.64
N ASN A 37 21.27 -17.06 0.21
CA ASN A 37 22.31 -18.04 0.47
C ASN A 37 22.28 -19.18 -0.57
N SER A 38 23.37 -19.34 -1.33
CA SER A 38 23.47 -20.34 -2.41
C SER A 38 23.40 -21.79 -1.94
N SER A 39 23.94 -22.12 -0.76
CA SER A 39 23.85 -23.48 -0.21
C SER A 39 22.42 -23.85 0.17
N ILE A 40 21.63 -22.87 0.61
CA ILE A 40 20.22 -23.04 0.99
C ILE A 40 19.32 -23.03 -0.27
N ASP A 41 19.65 -22.22 -1.27
CA ASP A 41 18.91 -22.12 -2.53
C ASP A 41 18.78 -23.48 -3.24
N ILE A 42 19.84 -24.29 -3.26
CA ILE A 42 19.83 -25.64 -3.85
C ILE A 42 18.69 -26.52 -3.30
N VAL A 43 18.32 -26.34 -2.03
CA VAL A 43 17.29 -27.16 -1.37
C VAL A 43 15.89 -26.56 -1.53
N LEU A 44 15.78 -25.23 -1.70
CA LEU A 44 14.50 -24.53 -1.65
C LEU A 44 14.00 -24.02 -3.02
N HIS A 45 14.83 -24.09 -4.07
CA HIS A 45 14.63 -23.42 -5.36
C HIS A 45 13.24 -23.62 -5.99
N ASP A 46 12.79 -24.87 -6.14
CA ASP A 46 11.51 -25.21 -6.79
C ASP A 46 10.39 -25.47 -5.77
N THR A 47 10.63 -25.07 -4.52
CA THR A 47 9.67 -25.30 -3.45
C THR A 47 8.72 -24.12 -3.30
N TYR A 48 7.60 -24.36 -2.63
CA TYR A 48 6.68 -23.29 -2.25
C TYR A 48 7.29 -22.22 -1.35
N TYR A 49 8.49 -22.44 -0.79
CA TYR A 49 9.20 -21.42 -0.04
C TYR A 49 9.57 -20.21 -0.91
N VAL A 50 10.03 -20.44 -2.14
CA VAL A 50 10.36 -19.38 -3.11
C VAL A 50 9.10 -18.69 -3.60
N VAL A 51 8.03 -19.45 -3.86
CA VAL A 51 6.73 -18.89 -4.24
C VAL A 51 6.18 -17.97 -3.14
N ALA A 52 6.24 -18.41 -1.88
CA ALA A 52 5.80 -17.62 -0.73
C ALA A 52 6.62 -16.33 -0.60
N HIS A 53 7.95 -16.39 -0.71
CA HIS A 53 8.81 -15.20 -0.68
C HIS A 53 8.33 -14.12 -1.69
N PHE A 54 8.13 -14.51 -2.95
CA PHE A 54 7.68 -13.57 -3.98
C PHE A 54 6.28 -13.01 -3.73
N HIS A 55 5.33 -13.81 -3.24
CA HIS A 55 3.99 -13.31 -2.95
C HIS A 55 3.97 -12.35 -1.76
N TYR A 56 4.78 -12.61 -0.73
CA TYR A 56 4.90 -11.70 0.42
C TYR A 56 5.50 -10.34 0.02
N VAL A 57 6.45 -10.30 -0.92
CA VAL A 57 7.09 -9.06 -1.38
C VAL A 57 6.27 -8.36 -2.47
N LEU A 58 5.96 -9.06 -3.56
CA LEU A 58 5.32 -8.47 -4.75
C LEU A 58 3.82 -8.35 -4.61
N SER A 59 3.11 -9.38 -4.15
CA SER A 59 1.64 -9.30 -4.09
C SER A 59 1.21 -8.32 -3.01
N ILE A 60 1.74 -8.44 -1.80
CA ILE A 60 1.20 -7.68 -0.67
C ILE A 60 1.73 -6.24 -0.71
N GLY A 61 3.04 -6.05 -0.84
CA GLY A 61 3.64 -4.71 -0.91
C GLY A 61 3.18 -3.90 -2.14
N ALA A 62 3.19 -4.50 -3.33
CA ALA A 62 2.84 -3.76 -4.54
C ALA A 62 1.33 -3.48 -4.64
N VAL A 63 0.45 -4.37 -4.20
CA VAL A 63 -1.01 -4.10 -4.21
C VAL A 63 -1.35 -2.92 -3.32
N PHE A 64 -0.76 -2.81 -2.12
CA PHE A 64 -1.01 -1.66 -1.25
C PHE A 64 -0.47 -0.35 -1.84
N ALA A 65 0.72 -0.38 -2.46
CA ALA A 65 1.28 0.79 -3.14
C ALA A 65 0.41 1.24 -4.33
N ILE A 66 -0.07 0.29 -5.14
CA ILE A 66 -0.95 0.55 -6.28
C ILE A 66 -2.31 1.07 -5.80
N MET A 67 -2.89 0.48 -4.75
CA MET A 67 -4.14 0.97 -4.17
C MET A 67 -4.00 2.39 -3.62
N ALA A 68 -2.90 2.71 -2.93
CA ALA A 68 -2.63 4.08 -2.49
C ALA A 68 -2.49 5.04 -3.69
N GLY A 69 -1.76 4.65 -4.74
CA GLY A 69 -1.59 5.46 -5.95
C GLY A 69 -2.90 5.70 -6.72
N VAL A 70 -3.68 4.64 -6.93
CA VAL A 70 -5.02 4.71 -7.56
C VAL A 70 -5.92 5.64 -6.75
N ASN A 71 -5.95 5.52 -5.42
CA ASN A 71 -6.74 6.43 -4.61
C ASN A 71 -6.21 7.87 -4.73
N LEU A 72 -4.90 8.11 -4.67
CA LEU A 72 -4.36 9.47 -4.79
C LEU A 72 -4.66 10.13 -6.14
N THR A 73 -4.65 9.38 -7.25
CA THR A 73 -4.90 9.91 -8.60
C THR A 73 -6.39 10.08 -8.90
N PHE A 74 -7.23 9.11 -8.53
CA PHE A 74 -8.65 9.09 -8.93
C PHE A 74 -9.58 9.67 -7.85
N PHE A 75 -9.16 9.74 -6.58
CA PHE A 75 -9.99 10.35 -5.52
C PHE A 75 -10.23 11.85 -5.75
N PRO A 76 -9.22 12.69 -6.10
CA PRO A 76 -9.47 14.10 -6.39
C PRO A 76 -10.47 14.34 -7.52
N GLN A 77 -10.56 13.43 -8.50
CA GLN A 77 -11.52 13.52 -9.61
C GLN A 77 -12.98 13.51 -9.14
N HIS A 78 -13.29 12.90 -7.99
CA HIS A 78 -14.63 12.94 -7.42
C HIS A 78 -15.04 14.36 -7.05
N PHE A 79 -14.13 15.14 -6.46
CA PHE A 79 -14.38 16.56 -6.14
C PHE A 79 -14.45 17.43 -7.39
N LEU A 80 -13.60 17.17 -8.39
CA LEU A 80 -13.66 17.87 -9.68
C LEU A 80 -14.99 17.61 -10.42
N GLY A 81 -15.52 16.38 -10.33
CA GLY A 81 -16.85 16.05 -10.85
C GLY A 81 -17.98 16.79 -10.13
N LEU A 82 -17.91 16.89 -8.80
CA LEU A 82 -18.87 17.66 -7.99
C LEU A 82 -18.78 19.17 -8.24
N ALA A 83 -17.58 19.68 -8.56
CA ALA A 83 -17.36 21.06 -8.98
C ALA A 83 -17.87 21.35 -10.41
N GLY A 84 -18.42 20.35 -11.10
CA GLY A 84 -19.01 20.50 -12.43
C GLY A 84 -17.99 20.54 -13.57
N ILE A 85 -16.75 20.10 -13.34
CA ILE A 85 -15.71 20.12 -14.38
C ILE A 85 -16.06 19.15 -15.52
N PRO A 86 -16.17 19.62 -16.79
CA PRO A 86 -16.48 18.77 -17.91
C PRO A 86 -15.32 17.83 -18.28
N ARG A 87 -15.64 16.57 -18.58
CA ARG A 87 -14.68 15.61 -19.18
C ARG A 87 -14.32 16.02 -20.61
N ARG A 88 -13.12 15.62 -21.08
CA ARG A 88 -12.63 15.75 -22.48
C ARG A 88 -12.15 17.14 -22.91
N TYR A 89 -11.82 18.01 -21.96
CA TYR A 89 -11.08 19.25 -22.24
C TYR A 89 -9.60 19.07 -21.92
N SER A 90 -8.73 19.57 -22.80
CA SER A 90 -7.28 19.61 -22.61
C SER A 90 -6.87 20.73 -21.66
N ASP A 91 -7.57 21.87 -21.76
CA ASP A 91 -7.26 23.08 -21.03
C ASP A 91 -8.20 23.21 -19.82
N TYR A 92 -7.62 23.55 -18.67
CA TYR A 92 -8.35 23.76 -17.42
C TYR A 92 -8.39 25.24 -17.07
N PRO A 93 -9.46 25.72 -16.41
CA PRO A 93 -9.53 27.10 -15.95
C PRO A 93 -8.40 27.38 -14.94
N ASP A 94 -7.86 28.58 -15.05
CA ASP A 94 -6.78 29.18 -14.26
C ASP A 94 -7.04 29.21 -12.74
N SER A 95 -8.29 29.05 -12.32
CA SER A 95 -8.68 28.86 -10.92
C SER A 95 -8.05 27.63 -10.23
N TYR A 96 -7.38 26.74 -10.97
CA TYR A 96 -6.70 25.55 -10.45
C TYR A 96 -5.18 25.53 -10.68
N THR A 97 -4.60 26.59 -11.24
CA THR A 97 -3.18 26.66 -11.61
C THR A 97 -2.34 27.54 -10.66
N THR A 98 -2.73 27.67 -9.39
CA THR A 98 -1.98 28.43 -8.37
C THR A 98 -1.29 27.51 -7.38
#